data_AF-A0A1J9Q1D0-F1
#
_entry.id   AF-A0A1J9Q1D0-F1
#
_cell.length_a   1.000
_cell.length_b   1.000
_cell.length_c   1.000
_cell.angle_alpha   90.00
_cell.angle_beta   90.00
_cell.angle_gamma   90.00
#
_symmetry.space_group_name_H-M   'P 1'
#
loop_
_entity.id
_entity.type
_entity.pdbx_description
1 polymer ?
#
loop_
_entity_poly.entity_id
_entity_poly.type
_entity_poly.pdbx_seq_one_letter_code
_entity_poly.pdbx_strand_id
1 'polypeptide(L)'
;MPPRLGGLRRLSCSLTSNPSLSQLSAPLCLPCTPLLSSSSTTPSQSRLQHDAASAPNPAEPKNDKDEEKRRKVHMWLKGPGAVFKNPKPGSTNYISAYNNNGMLIRSKDGGKDTAAETLEDLRPFPLNPTFVSESVLSEDLRNEIHRQVVEYGKSPREVSVMHGVDLKRVAAVVRLVELEKKWVAEKKPRALPYARAVHQMIPTTPLKKYPERPVPHESINDLPVHRLTEAQIFHPVSESRQFTRVDAGRVFSAAPALPHATANTPHNTPEAIEKVTHNPHTIEKLGKPNNEEEVLQPADYRIPHPHLVAFAHDRFQKPGEYREHKKRFAERIERETAAMRKRQEAAKAKEEAKMTRIQPDGSRFEFRFRDAVVSRETTGMDGRGTSAPGRRYGVPSYERKRGAIKIPTKVEV
;
A
#
# COMPACT_ATOMS: atom_id res chain seq x y z
N MET A 1 -29.58 6.94 42.32
CA MET A 1 -29.98 5.79 41.48
C MET A 1 -29.93 6.22 40.02
N PRO A 2 -28.85 5.94 39.28
CA PRO A 2 -28.83 6.14 37.83
C PRO A 2 -29.46 4.92 37.12
N PRO A 3 -29.98 5.08 35.88
CA PRO A 3 -30.73 4.03 35.22
C PRO A 3 -29.83 2.87 34.77
N ARG A 4 -30.37 1.65 34.84
CA ARG A 4 -29.69 0.43 34.39
C ARG A 4 -29.38 0.51 32.89
N LEU A 5 -28.10 0.58 32.54
CA LEU A 5 -27.64 0.34 31.18
C LEU A 5 -27.94 -1.11 30.81
N GLY A 6 -28.80 -1.29 29.80
CA GLY A 6 -29.12 -2.59 29.24
C GLY A 6 -27.86 -3.31 28.74
N GLY A 7 -27.78 -4.61 29.02
CA GLY A 7 -26.64 -5.44 28.70
C GLY A 7 -26.25 -5.34 27.22
N LEU A 8 -24.95 -5.17 26.98
CA LEU A 8 -24.32 -5.26 25.67
C LEU A 8 -24.61 -6.64 25.06
N ARG A 9 -25.62 -6.70 24.19
CA ARG A 9 -25.83 -7.85 23.30
C ARG A 9 -24.65 -7.90 22.34
N ARG A 10 -23.84 -8.96 22.45
CA ARG A 10 -22.88 -9.37 21.41
C ARG A 10 -23.62 -9.47 20.08
N LEU A 11 -23.34 -8.56 19.15
CA LEU A 11 -23.67 -8.75 17.74
C LEU A 11 -22.63 -9.68 17.14
N SER A 12 -22.87 -10.98 17.26
CA SER A 12 -22.28 -11.97 16.35
C SER A 12 -22.92 -11.77 14.97
N CYS A 13 -22.22 -11.13 14.05
CA CYS A 13 -22.69 -11.00 12.67
C CYS A 13 -21.73 -11.69 11.72
N SER A 14 -22.12 -12.93 11.39
CA SER A 14 -21.85 -13.56 10.11
C SER A 14 -22.08 -12.58 8.96
N LEU A 15 -21.09 -12.47 8.07
CA LEU A 15 -21.16 -11.67 6.85
C LEU A 15 -22.25 -12.21 5.91
N THR A 16 -23.44 -11.62 5.98
CA THR A 16 -24.42 -11.65 4.89
C THR A 16 -24.73 -10.21 4.51
N SER A 17 -24.15 -9.79 3.40
CA SER A 17 -24.40 -8.51 2.76
C SER A 17 -25.76 -8.52 2.06
N ASN A 18 -26.64 -7.60 2.44
CA ASN A 18 -27.72 -7.08 1.61
C ASN A 18 -28.02 -5.64 2.04
N PRO A 19 -27.74 -4.63 1.21
CA PRO A 19 -28.26 -3.29 1.39
C PRO A 19 -29.61 -3.13 0.68
N SER A 20 -30.61 -2.65 1.41
CA SER A 20 -31.86 -2.14 0.87
C SER A 20 -31.64 -0.79 0.18
N LEU A 21 -32.10 -0.67 -1.06
CA LEU A 21 -32.12 0.55 -1.85
C LEU A 21 -33.36 1.40 -1.52
N SER A 22 -33.14 2.71 -1.43
CA SER A 22 -34.12 3.73 -1.80
C SER A 22 -33.40 4.89 -2.51
N GLN A 23 -33.66 5.02 -3.82
CA GLN A 23 -34.00 6.24 -4.58
C GLN A 23 -33.28 7.56 -4.21
N LEU A 24 -32.70 8.40 -5.07
CA LEU A 24 -32.84 8.72 -6.51
C LEU A 24 -31.55 9.45 -6.96
N SER A 25 -31.13 9.30 -8.23
CA SER A 25 -30.68 10.39 -9.13
C SER A 25 -29.99 9.81 -10.37
N ALA A 26 -30.44 10.24 -11.55
CA ALA A 26 -30.11 9.71 -12.87
C ALA A 26 -28.64 9.94 -13.31
N PRO A 27 -28.04 9.02 -14.11
CA PRO A 27 -26.82 9.30 -14.85
C PRO A 27 -27.13 9.73 -16.29
N LEU A 28 -26.47 10.82 -16.70
CA LEU A 28 -26.37 11.26 -18.10
C LEU A 28 -25.52 10.26 -18.89
N CYS A 29 -26.14 9.54 -19.83
CA CYS A 29 -25.43 8.72 -20.82
C CYS A 29 -25.07 9.57 -22.05
N LEU A 30 -23.78 9.69 -22.34
CA LEU A 30 -23.25 10.12 -23.63
C LEU A 30 -23.26 8.92 -24.59
N PRO A 31 -23.81 9.03 -25.82
CA PRO A 31 -23.69 7.96 -26.80
C PRO A 31 -22.33 8.04 -27.52
N CYS A 32 -21.59 6.94 -27.47
CA CYS A 32 -20.37 6.70 -28.25
C CYS A 32 -20.75 5.81 -29.44
N THR A 33 -20.74 6.34 -30.66
CA THR A 33 -20.97 5.56 -31.89
C THR A 33 -19.63 5.11 -32.49
N PRO A 34 -19.46 3.83 -32.87
CA PRO A 34 -18.28 3.37 -33.60
C PRO A 34 -18.55 3.42 -35.11
N LEU A 35 -17.68 4.08 -35.86
CA LEU A 35 -17.65 4.01 -37.33
C LEU A 35 -16.72 2.87 -37.75
N LEU A 36 -17.30 1.79 -38.29
CA LEU A 36 -16.56 0.78 -39.05
C LEU A 36 -16.16 1.37 -40.41
N SER A 37 -14.88 1.25 -40.74
CA SER A 37 -14.34 1.52 -42.07
C SER A 37 -14.36 0.24 -42.89
N SER A 38 -15.04 0.25 -44.03
CA SER A 38 -14.85 -0.75 -45.08
C SER A 38 -14.77 -0.07 -46.44
N SER A 39 -13.71 -0.43 -47.15
CA SER A 39 -13.23 0.03 -48.44
C SER A 39 -13.97 -0.62 -49.63
N SER A 40 -14.24 0.16 -50.69
CA SER A 40 -14.22 -0.32 -52.08
C SER A 40 -14.37 0.82 -53.10
N THR A 41 -13.30 1.03 -53.85
CA THR A 41 -13.19 1.22 -55.31
C THR A 41 -14.35 1.76 -56.17
N THR A 42 -13.99 2.70 -57.04
CA THR A 42 -14.70 3.37 -58.15
C THR A 42 -15.28 2.43 -59.22
N PRO A 43 -16.25 2.89 -60.05
CA PRO A 43 -15.86 3.46 -61.35
C PRO A 43 -16.65 4.69 -61.82
N SER A 44 -15.99 5.42 -62.71
CA SER A 44 -16.42 6.61 -63.45
C SER A 44 -17.68 6.41 -64.30
N GLN A 45 -18.58 7.39 -64.33
CA GLN A 45 -19.35 7.75 -65.53
C GLN A 45 -19.61 9.27 -65.60
N SER A 46 -19.69 9.71 -66.85
CA SER A 46 -19.62 11.05 -67.40
C SER A 46 -20.90 11.88 -67.29
N ARG A 47 -20.69 13.20 -67.17
CA ARG A 47 -21.40 14.30 -67.84
C ARG A 47 -22.92 14.41 -67.61
N LEU A 48 -23.34 15.50 -66.96
CA LEU A 48 -24.16 16.56 -67.56
C LEU A 48 -24.05 17.82 -66.69
N GLN A 49 -23.74 18.95 -67.33
CA GLN A 49 -23.70 20.27 -66.71
C GLN A 49 -25.12 20.70 -66.39
N HIS A 50 -25.36 21.04 -65.13
CA HIS A 50 -26.40 21.99 -64.76
C HIS A 50 -25.74 23.05 -63.88
N ASP A 51 -25.63 24.25 -64.44
CA ASP A 51 -25.42 25.48 -63.70
C ASP A 51 -26.56 25.63 -62.68
N ALA A 52 -26.24 25.38 -61.41
CA ALA A 52 -27.03 25.83 -60.28
C ALA A 52 -26.04 26.31 -59.23
N ALA A 53 -26.03 27.62 -59.01
CA ALA A 53 -25.25 28.29 -57.99
C ALA A 53 -25.45 27.56 -56.65
N SER A 54 -24.40 26.87 -56.19
CA SER A 54 -24.38 26.33 -54.83
C SER A 54 -24.31 27.52 -53.88
N ALA A 55 -25.45 27.83 -53.28
CA ALA A 55 -25.55 28.69 -52.13
C ALA A 55 -24.51 28.27 -51.07
N PRO A 56 -23.87 29.21 -50.35
CA PRO A 56 -22.98 28.83 -49.26
C PRO A 56 -23.78 28.01 -48.25
N ASN A 57 -23.32 26.79 -47.96
CA ASN A 57 -23.84 26.02 -46.83
C ASN A 57 -23.93 26.95 -45.62
N PRO A 58 -25.10 27.10 -44.97
CA PRO A 58 -25.21 27.90 -43.76
C PRO A 58 -24.19 27.35 -42.76
N ALA A 59 -23.25 28.19 -42.34
CA ALA A 59 -22.37 27.87 -41.24
C ALA A 59 -23.25 27.39 -40.08
N GLU A 60 -23.02 26.16 -39.61
CA GLU A 60 -23.66 25.69 -38.38
C GLU A 60 -23.50 26.79 -37.32
N PRO A 61 -24.57 27.14 -36.57
CA PRO A 61 -24.49 28.20 -35.57
C PRO A 61 -23.47 27.76 -34.52
N LYS A 62 -22.25 28.27 -34.64
CA LYS A 62 -21.21 28.11 -33.62
C LYS A 62 -21.79 28.71 -32.36
N ASN A 63 -21.93 27.90 -31.32
CA ASN A 63 -22.41 28.36 -30.03
C ASN A 63 -21.42 29.41 -29.50
N ASP A 64 -21.73 30.71 -29.66
CA ASP A 64 -20.85 31.83 -29.32
C ASP A 64 -20.27 31.73 -27.90
N LYS A 65 -21.04 31.13 -26.98
CA LYS A 65 -20.62 30.86 -25.59
C LYS A 65 -19.46 29.88 -25.50
N ASP A 66 -19.41 28.87 -26.37
CA ASP A 66 -18.32 27.89 -26.39
C ASP A 66 -17.05 28.47 -27.03
N GLU A 67 -17.21 29.35 -28.03
CA GLU A 67 -16.09 30.11 -28.60
C GLU A 67 -15.48 31.08 -27.58
N GLU A 68 -16.32 31.74 -26.77
CA GLU A 68 -15.84 32.60 -25.68
C GLU A 68 -15.07 31.81 -24.61
N LYS A 69 -15.56 30.64 -24.19
CA LYS A 69 -14.84 29.76 -23.25
C LYS A 69 -13.49 29.33 -23.82
N ARG A 70 -13.43 28.93 -25.09
CA ARG A 70 -12.18 28.57 -25.77
C ARG A 70 -11.20 29.73 -25.79
N ARG A 71 -11.68 30.95 -26.08
CA ARG A 71 -10.86 32.17 -26.03
C ARG A 71 -10.28 32.42 -24.64
N LYS A 72 -11.08 32.25 -23.57
CA LYS A 72 -10.63 32.39 -22.17
C LYS A 72 -9.54 31.37 -21.83
N VAL A 73 -9.72 30.11 -22.20
CA VAL A 73 -8.71 29.05 -21.98
C VAL A 73 -7.42 29.37 -22.73
N HIS A 74 -7.50 29.80 -24.00
CA HIS A 74 -6.33 30.16 -24.80
C HIS A 74 -5.56 31.34 -24.22
N MET A 75 -6.29 32.34 -23.71
CA MET A 75 -5.69 33.47 -23.00
C MET A 75 -4.96 33.02 -21.74
N TRP A 76 -5.54 32.10 -20.97
CA TRP A 76 -4.87 31.53 -19.80
C TRP A 76 -3.62 30.72 -20.17
N LEU A 77 -3.70 29.85 -21.19
CA LEU A 77 -2.56 29.04 -21.67
C LEU A 77 -1.40 29.89 -22.19
N LYS A 78 -1.69 31.05 -22.79
CA LYS A 78 -0.67 32.01 -23.24
C LYS A 78 -0.16 32.94 -22.14
N GLY A 79 -0.96 33.16 -21.10
CA GLY A 79 -0.61 33.97 -19.93
C GLY A 79 -0.14 33.08 -18.77
N PRO A 80 -0.88 33.01 -17.64
CA PRO A 80 -0.46 32.28 -16.45
C PRO A 80 -0.10 30.81 -16.66
N GLY A 81 -0.78 30.13 -17.60
CA GLY A 81 -0.58 28.71 -17.89
C GLY A 81 0.68 28.40 -18.72
N ALA A 82 1.35 29.41 -19.28
CA ALA A 82 2.51 29.21 -20.15
C ALA A 82 3.68 28.52 -19.44
N VAL A 83 3.80 28.70 -18.11
CA VAL A 83 4.84 28.09 -17.26
C VAL A 83 4.77 26.56 -17.21
N PHE A 84 3.62 25.97 -17.50
CA PHE A 84 3.41 24.52 -17.49
C PHE A 84 3.72 23.85 -18.84
N LYS A 85 4.02 24.65 -19.89
CA LYS A 85 4.34 24.11 -21.21
C LYS A 85 5.61 23.26 -21.19
N ASN A 86 6.61 23.68 -20.43
CA ASN A 86 7.85 22.96 -20.21
C ASN A 86 8.00 22.68 -18.70
N PRO A 87 8.49 21.50 -18.30
CA PRO A 87 8.73 21.21 -16.89
C PRO A 87 9.81 22.12 -16.33
N LYS A 88 9.70 22.46 -15.04
CA LYS A 88 10.75 23.16 -14.31
C LYS A 88 11.83 22.14 -13.92
N PRO A 89 13.09 22.27 -14.37
CA PRO A 89 14.11 21.27 -14.03
C PRO A 89 14.43 21.29 -12.53
N GLY A 90 14.43 20.11 -11.91
CA GLY A 90 14.86 19.93 -10.52
C GLY A 90 13.87 20.47 -9.48
N SER A 91 12.64 20.77 -9.88
CA SER A 91 11.60 21.24 -8.98
C SER A 91 10.22 20.87 -9.52
N THR A 92 9.28 20.65 -8.61
CA THR A 92 7.86 20.50 -8.92
C THR A 92 7.30 21.75 -9.61
N ASN A 93 6.42 21.54 -10.59
CA ASN A 93 5.79 22.60 -11.37
C ASN A 93 4.26 22.46 -11.27
N TYR A 94 3.73 22.48 -10.04
CA TYR A 94 2.30 22.35 -9.78
C TYR A 94 1.59 23.72 -9.76
N ILE A 95 0.29 23.71 -10.03
CA ILE A 95 -0.54 24.93 -10.16
C ILE A 95 -0.54 25.76 -8.86
N SER A 96 -0.54 25.09 -7.71
CA SER A 96 -0.53 25.71 -6.38
C SER A 96 0.73 26.53 -6.08
N ALA A 97 1.84 26.25 -6.76
CA ALA A 97 3.11 26.96 -6.57
C ALA A 97 3.05 28.40 -7.12
N TYR A 98 2.03 28.71 -7.93
CA TYR A 98 1.90 29.95 -8.67
C TYR A 98 0.67 30.73 -8.19
N ASN A 99 0.78 32.05 -8.24
CA ASN A 99 -0.38 32.92 -8.10
C ASN A 99 -1.22 32.95 -9.39
N ASN A 100 -2.37 33.62 -9.35
CA ASN A 100 -3.27 33.76 -10.51
C ASN A 100 -2.63 34.42 -11.74
N ASN A 101 -1.52 35.13 -11.56
CA ASN A 101 -0.79 35.82 -12.63
C ASN A 101 0.30 34.92 -13.26
N GLY A 102 0.48 33.69 -12.75
CA GLY A 102 1.51 32.76 -13.22
C GLY A 102 2.90 33.05 -12.66
N MET A 103 3.00 33.82 -11.59
CA MET A 103 4.27 34.07 -10.89
C MET A 103 4.42 33.09 -9.74
N LEU A 104 5.63 32.55 -9.58
CA LEU A 104 5.95 31.60 -8.52
C LEU A 104 5.91 32.31 -7.16
N ILE A 105 5.11 31.79 -6.21
CA ILE A 105 4.84 32.44 -4.92
C ILE A 105 6.12 32.62 -4.09
N ARG A 106 7.04 31.65 -4.14
CA ARG A 106 8.32 31.70 -3.42
C ARG A 106 9.40 32.56 -4.07
N SER A 107 9.18 33.10 -5.27
CA SER A 107 10.14 34.00 -5.91
C SER A 107 10.05 35.37 -5.21
N LYS A 108 11.12 35.78 -4.50
CA LYS A 108 11.16 37.08 -3.82
C LYS A 108 11.26 38.21 -4.87
N ASP A 109 10.78 39.42 -4.53
CA ASP A 109 10.87 40.63 -5.37
C ASP A 109 12.31 40.80 -5.92
N GLY A 110 12.53 40.41 -7.18
CA GLY A 110 13.87 40.34 -7.78
C GLY A 110 14.16 39.08 -8.61
N GLY A 111 13.25 38.12 -8.70
CA GLY A 111 13.29 37.07 -9.73
C GLY A 111 14.39 36.01 -9.58
N LYS A 112 15.01 35.90 -8.41
CA LYS A 112 16.01 34.85 -8.13
C LYS A 112 15.36 33.72 -7.34
N ASP A 113 15.29 32.54 -7.94
CA ASP A 113 14.80 31.27 -7.36
C ASP A 113 15.74 30.76 -6.27
N THR A 114 15.92 31.50 -5.17
CA THR A 114 16.90 31.16 -4.12
C THR A 114 16.28 30.39 -2.95
N ALA A 115 14.96 30.19 -2.93
CA ALA A 115 14.26 29.50 -1.85
C ALA A 115 14.07 28.01 -2.16
N ALA A 116 14.37 27.16 -1.18
CA ALA A 116 14.01 25.74 -1.21
C ALA A 116 12.50 25.55 -1.47
N GLU A 117 12.11 24.41 -2.02
CA GLU A 117 10.69 24.09 -2.23
C GLU A 117 9.92 24.16 -0.91
N THR A 118 8.79 24.86 -0.96
CA THR A 118 7.83 24.95 0.13
C THR A 118 6.79 23.84 0.02
N LEU A 119 5.99 23.64 1.07
CA LEU A 119 4.89 22.68 1.03
C LEU A 119 3.83 23.01 -0.03
N GLU A 120 3.67 24.29 -0.40
CA GLU A 120 2.75 24.69 -1.47
C GLU A 120 3.26 24.23 -2.82
N ASP A 121 4.57 24.34 -3.09
CA ASP A 121 5.17 23.89 -4.35
C ASP A 121 4.88 22.41 -4.62
N LEU A 122 4.78 21.59 -3.57
CA LEU A 122 4.57 20.15 -3.63
C LEU A 122 3.09 19.73 -3.79
N ARG A 123 2.12 20.65 -3.75
CA ARG A 123 0.68 20.30 -3.79
C ARG A 123 0.11 20.33 -5.20
N PRO A 124 -0.19 19.22 -5.87
CA PRO A 124 -0.71 19.27 -7.23
C PRO A 124 -2.11 19.89 -7.35
N PHE A 125 -2.93 19.77 -6.30
CA PHE A 125 -4.33 20.19 -6.33
C PHE A 125 -4.59 21.32 -5.32
N PRO A 126 -4.89 22.56 -5.76
CA PRO A 126 -5.07 23.69 -4.86
C PRO A 126 -6.28 23.52 -3.92
N LEU A 127 -7.32 22.80 -4.37
CA LEU A 127 -8.52 22.55 -3.57
C LEU A 127 -8.39 21.37 -2.59
N ASN A 128 -7.29 20.60 -2.66
CA ASN A 128 -7.02 19.52 -1.73
C ASN A 128 -5.66 19.74 -1.03
N PRO A 129 -5.62 20.51 0.06
CA PRO A 129 -4.37 20.82 0.75
C PRO A 129 -3.73 19.62 1.47
N THR A 130 -4.49 18.53 1.65
CA THR A 130 -4.00 17.33 2.33
C THR A 130 -3.13 16.45 1.43
N PHE A 131 -3.32 16.53 0.10
CA PHE A 131 -2.56 15.72 -0.85
C PHE A 131 -1.31 16.46 -1.30
N VAL A 132 -0.15 15.88 -0.99
CA VAL A 132 1.18 16.40 -1.30
C VAL A 132 1.92 15.39 -2.18
N SER A 133 2.69 15.87 -3.13
CA SER A 133 3.60 15.06 -3.94
C SER A 133 4.82 14.70 -3.11
N GLU A 134 4.76 13.52 -2.48
CA GLU A 134 5.87 12.98 -1.70
C GLU A 134 7.08 12.68 -2.58
N SER A 135 8.27 12.76 -1.98
CA SER A 135 9.52 12.44 -2.67
C SER A 135 9.54 10.97 -3.13
N VAL A 136 10.15 10.70 -4.29
CA VAL A 136 10.44 9.34 -4.75
C VAL A 136 11.92 9.00 -4.56
N LEU A 137 12.28 7.71 -4.54
CA LEU A 137 13.67 7.31 -4.44
C LEU A 137 14.45 7.75 -5.70
N SER A 138 15.62 8.37 -5.49
CA SER A 138 16.56 8.66 -6.58
C SER A 138 17.12 7.37 -7.19
N GLU A 139 17.60 7.44 -8.44
CA GLU A 139 18.23 6.29 -9.12
C GLU A 139 19.46 5.78 -8.34
N ASP A 140 20.22 6.68 -7.75
CA ASP A 140 21.37 6.32 -6.92
C ASP A 140 20.95 5.60 -5.64
N LEU A 141 19.90 6.09 -4.97
CA LEU A 141 19.40 5.49 -3.74
C LEU A 141 18.77 4.12 -3.97
N ARG A 142 18.02 3.91 -5.07
CA ARG A 142 17.47 2.58 -5.39
C ARG A 142 18.57 1.55 -5.67
N ASN A 143 19.64 1.98 -6.33
CA ASN A 143 20.80 1.13 -6.61
C ASN A 143 21.60 0.83 -5.34
N GLU A 144 21.71 1.80 -4.42
CA GLU A 144 22.30 1.59 -3.10
C GLU A 144 21.53 0.54 -2.29
N ILE A 145 20.20 0.68 -2.20
CA ILE A 145 19.33 -0.27 -1.48
C ILE A 145 19.51 -1.68 -2.04
N HIS A 146 19.51 -1.82 -3.37
CA HIS A 146 19.77 -3.09 -4.04
C HIS A 146 21.14 -3.67 -3.64
N ARG A 147 22.19 -2.86 -3.71
CA ARG A 147 23.55 -3.25 -3.34
C ARG A 147 23.66 -3.72 -1.88
N GLN A 148 23.02 -3.01 -0.94
CA GLN A 148 23.00 -3.37 0.49
C GLN A 148 22.33 -4.73 0.73
N VAL A 149 21.23 -5.03 0.04
CA VAL A 149 20.52 -6.29 0.24
C VAL A 149 21.20 -7.45 -0.49
N VAL A 150 21.55 -7.28 -1.76
CA VAL A 150 21.99 -8.38 -2.63
C VAL A 150 23.49 -8.61 -2.57
N GLU A 151 24.30 -7.55 -2.61
CA GLU A 151 25.76 -7.67 -2.65
C GLU A 151 26.35 -7.75 -1.24
N TYR A 152 25.89 -6.90 -0.32
CA TYR A 152 26.37 -6.91 1.07
C TYR A 152 25.59 -7.86 2.00
N GLY A 153 24.53 -8.50 1.51
CA GLY A 153 23.77 -9.51 2.26
C GLY A 153 23.02 -8.98 3.49
N LYS A 154 22.80 -7.67 3.60
CA LYS A 154 22.06 -7.10 4.72
C LYS A 154 20.58 -7.46 4.63
N SER A 155 19.96 -7.60 5.81
CA SER A 155 18.52 -7.86 5.83
C SER A 155 17.72 -6.66 5.31
N PRO A 156 16.58 -6.87 4.63
CA PRO A 156 15.71 -5.76 4.23
C PRO A 156 15.28 -4.86 5.39
N ARG A 157 15.16 -5.43 6.60
CA ARG A 157 14.84 -4.70 7.83
C ARG A 157 15.94 -3.74 8.25
N GLU A 158 17.19 -4.16 8.15
CA GLU A 158 18.34 -3.30 8.45
C GLU A 158 18.44 -2.16 7.45
N VAL A 159 18.33 -2.45 6.15
CA VAL A 159 18.40 -1.45 5.07
C VAL A 159 17.27 -0.43 5.17
N SER A 160 16.07 -0.89 5.54
CA SER A 160 14.92 -0.03 5.82
C SER A 160 15.19 0.99 6.94
N VAL A 161 15.79 0.56 8.06
CA VAL A 161 16.20 1.47 9.14
C VAL A 161 17.33 2.41 8.70
N MET A 162 18.30 1.91 7.94
CA MET A 162 19.45 2.71 7.49
C MET A 162 19.04 3.90 6.61
N HIS A 163 18.09 3.69 5.69
CA HIS A 163 17.66 4.70 4.72
C HIS A 163 16.29 5.33 5.03
N GLY A 164 15.59 4.86 6.07
CA GLY A 164 14.24 5.31 6.41
C GLY A 164 13.24 5.03 5.29
N VAL A 165 13.26 3.82 4.73
CA VAL A 165 12.40 3.37 3.63
C VAL A 165 11.55 2.20 4.10
N ASP A 166 10.25 2.15 3.83
CA ASP A 166 9.37 1.06 4.26
C ASP A 166 9.84 -0.30 3.71
N LEU A 167 9.66 -1.36 4.51
CA LEU A 167 10.03 -2.74 4.17
C LEU A 167 9.43 -3.18 2.83
N LYS A 168 8.16 -2.83 2.60
CA LYS A 168 7.46 -3.18 1.35
C LYS A 168 8.09 -2.48 0.16
N ARG A 169 8.53 -1.22 0.33
CA ARG A 169 9.22 -0.45 -0.70
C ARG A 169 10.61 -1.00 -0.96
N VAL A 170 11.40 -1.35 0.08
CA VAL A 170 12.70 -2.01 -0.08
C VAL A 170 12.56 -3.30 -0.91
N ALA A 171 11.59 -4.17 -0.57
CA ALA A 171 11.35 -5.41 -1.31
C ALA A 171 10.91 -5.15 -2.77
N ALA A 172 10.12 -4.10 -3.03
CA ALA A 172 9.74 -3.72 -4.38
C ALA A 172 10.94 -3.20 -5.19
N VAL A 173 11.78 -2.36 -4.59
CA VAL A 173 13.00 -1.82 -5.21
C VAL A 173 13.93 -2.94 -5.64
N VAL A 174 14.22 -3.90 -4.74
CA VAL A 174 15.10 -5.05 -5.06
C VAL A 174 14.54 -5.82 -6.26
N ARG A 175 13.24 -6.13 -6.29
CA ARG A 175 12.60 -6.84 -7.40
C ARG A 175 12.68 -6.07 -8.73
N LEU A 176 12.43 -4.76 -8.71
CA LEU A 176 12.45 -3.93 -9.92
C LEU A 176 13.87 -3.72 -10.45
N VAL A 177 14.87 -3.55 -9.57
CA VAL A 177 16.27 -3.41 -9.98
C VAL A 177 16.81 -4.73 -10.55
N GLU A 178 16.45 -5.87 -9.97
CA GLU A 178 16.79 -7.19 -10.56
C GLU A 178 16.16 -7.38 -11.94
N LEU A 179 14.90 -6.98 -12.11
CA LEU A 179 14.24 -6.99 -13.42
C LEU A 179 14.97 -6.08 -14.43
N GLU A 180 15.40 -4.89 -13.99
CA GLU A 180 16.17 -3.96 -14.82
C GLU A 180 17.51 -4.58 -15.23
N LYS A 181 18.25 -5.20 -14.30
CA LYS A 181 19.51 -5.92 -14.59
C LYS A 181 19.28 -7.06 -15.59
N LYS A 182 18.19 -7.81 -15.44
CA LYS A 182 17.80 -8.86 -16.41
C LYS A 182 17.53 -8.28 -17.81
N TRP A 183 16.83 -7.14 -17.90
CA TRP A 183 16.59 -6.49 -19.19
C TRP A 183 17.87 -5.98 -19.85
N VAL A 184 18.81 -5.47 -19.05
CA VAL A 184 20.14 -5.09 -19.54
C VAL A 184 20.90 -6.31 -20.06
N ALA A 185 20.87 -7.42 -19.35
CA ALA A 185 21.49 -8.68 -19.79
C ALA A 185 20.87 -9.22 -21.09
N GLU A 186 19.55 -9.11 -21.23
CA GLU A 186 18.79 -9.46 -22.44
C GLU A 186 18.89 -8.41 -23.56
N LYS A 187 19.63 -7.31 -23.35
CA LYS A 187 19.79 -6.18 -24.30
C LYS A 187 18.45 -5.55 -24.75
N LYS A 188 17.45 -5.54 -23.87
CA LYS A 188 16.16 -4.88 -24.15
C LYS A 188 16.31 -3.36 -24.11
N PRO A 189 15.65 -2.61 -25.02
CA PRO A 189 15.65 -1.16 -24.97
C PRO A 189 14.92 -0.67 -23.70
N ARG A 190 15.51 0.30 -23.02
CA ARG A 190 14.94 0.94 -21.81
C ARG A 190 14.48 2.35 -22.14
N ALA A 191 13.39 2.78 -21.53
CA ALA A 191 12.84 4.12 -21.70
C ALA A 191 13.61 5.20 -20.90
N LEU A 192 14.93 5.30 -21.12
CA LEU A 192 15.80 6.21 -20.38
C LEU A 192 15.47 7.70 -20.57
N PRO A 193 15.17 8.21 -21.80
CA PRO A 193 14.79 9.61 -21.96
C PRO A 193 13.51 9.96 -21.18
N TYR A 194 12.55 9.03 -21.18
CA TYR A 194 11.31 9.17 -20.42
C TYR A 194 11.58 9.19 -18.91
N ALA A 195 12.33 8.22 -18.39
CA ALA A 195 12.64 8.14 -16.97
C ALA A 195 13.35 9.41 -16.46
N ARG A 196 14.34 9.90 -17.22
CA ARG A 196 15.07 11.14 -16.89
C ARG A 196 14.16 12.36 -16.86
N ALA A 197 13.28 12.52 -17.85
CA ALA A 197 12.34 13.63 -17.90
C ALA A 197 11.37 13.61 -16.71
N VAL A 198 10.81 12.43 -16.39
CA VAL A 198 9.89 12.28 -15.25
C VAL A 198 10.59 12.54 -13.91
N HIS A 199 11.81 12.03 -13.71
CA HIS A 199 12.58 12.26 -12.48
C HIS A 199 12.93 13.73 -12.25
N GLN A 200 12.97 14.57 -13.29
CA GLN A 200 13.19 16.02 -13.16
C GLN A 200 11.93 16.78 -12.71
N MET A 201 10.74 16.19 -12.87
CA MET A 201 9.44 16.81 -12.59
C MET A 201 8.91 16.51 -11.19
N ILE A 202 9.47 15.50 -10.52
CA ILE A 202 9.02 15.01 -9.21
C ILE A 202 10.12 15.17 -8.16
N PRO A 203 9.76 15.40 -6.89
CA PRO A 203 10.75 15.52 -5.84
C PRO A 203 11.41 14.16 -5.61
N THR A 204 12.71 14.16 -5.31
CA THR A 204 13.46 12.92 -5.08
C THR A 204 14.23 12.96 -3.77
N THR A 205 14.35 11.80 -3.12
CA THR A 205 15.23 11.64 -1.97
C THR A 205 16.62 11.22 -2.47
N PRO A 206 17.62 12.10 -2.38
CA PRO A 206 18.96 11.82 -2.89
C PRO A 206 19.70 10.83 -2.00
N LEU A 207 20.61 10.06 -2.58
CA LEU A 207 21.57 9.29 -1.82
C LEU A 207 22.58 10.23 -1.14
N LYS A 208 22.59 10.25 0.19
CA LYS A 208 23.56 10.99 1.00
C LYS A 208 24.76 10.10 1.31
N LYS A 209 25.97 10.60 1.02
CA LYS A 209 27.24 9.91 1.32
C LYS A 209 27.88 10.51 2.57
N TYR A 210 28.69 9.71 3.28
CA TYR A 210 29.46 10.17 4.43
C TYR A 210 30.28 11.42 4.08
N PRO A 211 30.30 12.47 4.92
CA PRO A 211 29.83 12.53 6.31
C PRO A 211 28.36 12.91 6.51
N GLU A 212 27.61 13.17 5.43
CA GLU A 212 26.20 13.56 5.53
C GLU A 212 25.33 12.41 6.03
N ARG A 213 24.36 12.72 6.90
CA ARG A 213 23.40 11.73 7.39
C ARG A 213 22.35 11.45 6.31
N PRO A 214 21.91 10.19 6.15
CA PRO A 214 20.79 9.88 5.28
C PRO A 214 19.52 10.60 5.77
N VAL A 215 18.76 11.13 4.82
CA VAL A 215 17.43 11.69 5.08
C VAL A 215 16.44 10.53 5.05
N PRO A 216 15.65 10.31 6.12
CA PRO A 216 14.58 9.31 6.09
C PRO A 216 13.62 9.63 4.94
N HIS A 217 13.35 8.64 4.10
CA HIS A 217 12.47 8.80 2.93
C HIS A 217 10.99 8.87 3.34
N GLU A 218 10.57 8.00 4.26
CA GLU A 218 9.19 7.90 4.75
C GLU A 218 9.15 7.40 6.20
N SER A 219 7.96 7.39 6.82
CA SER A 219 7.78 6.78 8.14
C SER A 219 7.83 5.25 8.02
N ILE A 220 8.76 4.64 8.76
CA ILE A 220 8.94 3.19 8.78
C ILE A 220 8.17 2.48 9.91
N ASN A 221 7.58 3.24 10.83
CA ASN A 221 6.91 2.72 12.03
C ASN A 221 5.39 2.84 11.97
N ASP A 222 4.83 3.22 10.83
CA ASP A 222 3.39 3.39 10.68
C ASP A 222 2.66 2.06 10.84
N LEU A 223 1.65 2.06 11.72
CA LEU A 223 0.81 0.91 12.00
C LEU A 223 -0.58 1.15 11.38
N PRO A 224 -1.12 0.20 10.59
CA PRO A 224 -2.50 0.29 10.16
C PRO A 224 -3.45 0.23 11.37
N VAL A 225 -4.44 1.12 11.39
CA VAL A 225 -5.48 1.15 12.43
C VAL A 225 -6.22 -0.18 12.44
N HIS A 226 -6.32 -0.78 13.62
CA HIS A 226 -7.03 -2.04 13.79
C HIS A 226 -8.50 -1.76 14.11
N ARG A 227 -9.42 -2.57 13.59
CA ARG A 227 -10.87 -2.38 13.81
C ARG A 227 -11.23 -2.31 15.30
N LEU A 228 -10.62 -3.19 16.11
CA LEU A 228 -10.85 -3.21 17.57
C LEU A 228 -10.47 -1.90 18.28
N THR A 229 -9.56 -1.11 17.70
CA THR A 229 -9.09 0.16 18.29
C THR A 229 -9.92 1.37 17.87
N GLU A 230 -10.94 1.20 17.01
CA GLU A 230 -11.80 2.30 16.55
C GLU A 230 -12.83 2.71 17.61
N ALA A 231 -13.16 1.82 18.55
CA ALA A 231 -14.14 2.09 19.59
C ALA A 231 -13.56 3.01 20.68
N GLN A 232 -14.34 4.03 21.07
CA GLN A 232 -14.05 4.85 22.24
C GLN A 232 -14.42 4.08 23.52
N ILE A 233 -13.45 3.84 24.40
CA ILE A 233 -13.64 3.06 25.63
C ILE A 233 -13.08 3.84 26.83
N PHE A 234 -13.94 4.04 27.84
CA PHE A 234 -13.54 4.51 29.17
C PHE A 234 -13.59 3.32 30.13
N HIS A 235 -12.45 2.66 30.35
CA HIS A 235 -12.38 1.45 31.15
C HIS A 235 -12.17 1.80 32.64
N PRO A 236 -13.10 1.48 33.55
CA PRO A 236 -12.94 1.78 34.96
C PRO A 236 -11.86 0.88 35.57
N VAL A 237 -10.90 1.49 36.26
CA VAL A 237 -9.80 0.82 36.94
C VAL A 237 -9.63 1.37 38.35
N SER A 238 -8.94 0.62 39.21
CA SER A 238 -8.52 1.14 40.53
C SER A 238 -7.66 2.39 40.37
N GLU A 239 -7.77 3.33 41.30
CA GLU A 239 -6.98 4.57 41.36
C GLU A 239 -5.47 4.32 41.37
N SER A 240 -5.03 3.20 41.93
CA SER A 240 -3.63 2.80 42.04
C SER A 240 -3.17 1.86 40.92
N ARG A 241 -4.04 1.48 39.98
CA ARG A 241 -3.67 0.54 38.92
C ARG A 241 -2.80 1.22 37.87
N GLN A 242 -1.61 0.65 37.64
CA GLN A 242 -0.78 1.01 36.49
C GLN A 242 -1.37 0.42 35.22
N PHE A 243 -2.07 1.25 34.42
CA PHE A 243 -2.72 0.81 33.19
C PHE A 243 -1.75 0.91 32.00
N THR A 244 -1.32 -0.23 31.47
CA THR A 244 -0.29 -0.31 30.42
C THR A 244 -0.88 -0.45 29.00
N ARG A 245 -0.03 -0.35 27.97
CA ARG A 245 -0.46 -0.62 26.57
C ARG A 245 -0.89 -2.07 26.35
N VAL A 246 -0.36 -3.02 27.13
CA VAL A 246 -0.80 -4.41 27.12
C VAL A 246 -2.22 -4.52 27.70
N ASP A 247 -2.50 -3.82 28.81
CA ASP A 247 -3.86 -3.75 29.36
C ASP A 247 -4.84 -3.14 28.35
N ALA A 248 -4.44 -2.06 27.66
CA ALA A 248 -5.26 -1.43 26.63
C ALA A 248 -5.59 -2.41 25.48
N GLY A 249 -4.59 -3.15 24.97
CA GLY A 249 -4.79 -4.19 23.96
C GLY A 249 -5.77 -5.28 24.42
N ARG A 250 -5.64 -5.72 25.67
CA ARG A 250 -6.57 -6.67 26.29
C ARG A 250 -7.99 -6.11 26.38
N VAL A 251 -8.16 -4.86 26.81
CA VAL A 251 -9.47 -4.19 26.87
C VAL A 251 -10.13 -4.13 25.48
N PHE A 252 -9.38 -3.77 24.43
CA PHE A 252 -9.90 -3.77 23.05
C PHE A 252 -10.32 -5.16 22.57
N SER A 253 -9.66 -6.21 23.04
CA SER A 253 -10.03 -7.61 22.76
C SER A 253 -11.09 -8.18 23.72
N ALA A 254 -11.63 -7.38 24.63
CA ALA A 254 -12.49 -7.86 25.73
C ALA A 254 -11.85 -9.02 26.52
N ALA A 255 -10.52 -9.05 26.58
CA ALA A 255 -9.74 -10.02 27.32
C ALA A 255 -9.77 -9.70 28.82
N PRO A 256 -9.82 -10.71 29.69
CA PRO A 256 -9.63 -10.50 31.12
C PRO A 256 -8.31 -9.80 31.42
N ALA A 257 -8.30 -8.98 32.46
CA ALA A 257 -7.09 -8.34 32.96
C ALA A 257 -6.04 -9.41 33.34
N LEU A 258 -4.76 -9.10 33.10
CA LEU A 258 -3.68 -9.96 33.55
C LEU A 258 -3.60 -9.97 35.08
N PRO A 259 -3.17 -11.09 35.68
CA PRO A 259 -2.79 -11.11 37.10
C PRO A 259 -1.77 -10.01 37.43
N HIS A 260 -1.87 -9.42 38.61
CA HIS A 260 -1.05 -8.25 38.98
C HIS A 260 0.47 -8.53 38.88
N ALA A 261 0.89 -9.75 39.24
CA ALA A 261 2.28 -10.18 39.14
C ALA A 261 2.84 -10.16 37.70
N THR A 262 2.01 -10.39 36.69
CA THR A 262 2.43 -10.37 35.28
C THR A 262 2.14 -9.02 34.62
N ALA A 263 1.11 -8.31 35.06
CA ALA A 263 0.74 -6.99 34.53
C ALA A 263 1.82 -5.92 34.79
N ASN A 264 2.51 -6.00 35.92
CA ASN A 264 3.54 -5.03 36.30
C ASN A 264 4.90 -5.27 35.61
N THR A 265 5.05 -6.38 34.86
CA THR A 265 6.30 -6.67 34.15
C THR A 265 6.43 -5.74 32.93
N PRO A 266 7.57 -5.04 32.75
CA PRO A 266 7.79 -4.20 31.58
C PRO A 266 7.69 -5.00 30.28
N HIS A 267 6.85 -4.52 29.34
CA HIS A 267 6.59 -5.18 28.06
C HIS A 267 7.48 -4.65 26.92
N ASN A 268 8.15 -3.52 27.13
CA ASN A 268 9.02 -2.87 26.15
C ASN A 268 10.50 -3.29 26.29
N THR A 269 10.78 -4.44 26.91
CA THR A 269 12.15 -4.97 27.03
C THR A 269 12.55 -5.76 25.79
N PRO A 270 13.86 -5.88 25.50
CA PRO A 270 14.34 -6.70 24.39
C PRO A 270 13.83 -8.14 24.44
N GLU A 271 13.78 -8.76 25.62
CA GLU A 271 13.36 -10.15 25.81
C GLU A 271 11.85 -10.32 25.56
N ALA A 272 11.04 -9.36 26.02
CA ALA A 272 9.59 -9.37 25.78
C ALA A 272 9.27 -9.27 24.29
N ILE A 273 9.96 -8.36 23.58
CA ILE A 273 9.82 -8.19 22.13
C ILE A 273 10.30 -9.44 21.40
N GLU A 274 11.44 -10.00 21.77
CA GLU A 274 12.01 -11.21 21.15
C GLU A 274 11.04 -12.40 21.29
N LYS A 275 10.47 -12.59 22.49
CA LYS A 275 9.50 -13.66 22.76
C LYS A 275 8.28 -13.61 21.82
N VAL A 276 7.69 -12.43 21.64
CA VAL A 276 6.48 -12.26 20.80
C VAL A 276 6.82 -12.36 19.31
N THR A 277 7.91 -11.73 18.88
CA THR A 277 8.32 -11.70 17.47
C THR A 277 8.74 -13.08 16.95
N HIS A 278 9.41 -13.88 17.77
CA HIS A 278 9.87 -15.22 17.39
C HIS A 278 8.74 -16.25 17.40
N ASN A 279 7.78 -16.10 18.31
CA ASN A 279 6.71 -17.07 18.51
C ASN A 279 5.31 -16.46 18.40
N PRO A 280 4.92 -15.90 17.24
CA PRO A 280 3.62 -15.23 17.10
C PRO A 280 2.43 -16.18 17.27
N HIS A 281 2.62 -17.49 17.03
CA HIS A 281 1.57 -18.49 17.24
C HIS A 281 1.21 -18.74 18.71
N THR A 282 1.99 -18.19 19.64
CA THR A 282 1.76 -18.32 21.09
C THR A 282 0.89 -17.20 21.66
N ILE A 283 0.41 -16.28 20.81
CA ILE A 283 -0.51 -15.23 21.23
C ILE A 283 -1.81 -15.88 21.74
N GLU A 284 -2.24 -15.42 22.91
CA GLU A 284 -3.47 -15.86 23.56
C GLU A 284 -4.68 -15.67 22.63
N LYS A 285 -5.54 -16.70 22.55
CA LYS A 285 -6.78 -16.68 21.78
C LYS A 285 -7.98 -16.72 22.70
N LEU A 286 -9.01 -15.95 22.37
CA LEU A 286 -10.25 -15.84 23.12
C LEU A 286 -11.44 -16.12 22.20
N GLY A 287 -12.46 -16.78 22.72
CA GLY A 287 -13.70 -17.00 21.99
C GLY A 287 -14.24 -18.41 22.15
N LYS A 288 -15.21 -18.75 21.30
CA LYS A 288 -15.71 -20.12 21.17
C LYS A 288 -14.81 -20.85 20.17
N PRO A 289 -14.73 -22.20 20.19
CA PRO A 289 -13.84 -22.96 19.30
C PRO A 289 -13.96 -22.63 17.79
N ASN A 290 -15.15 -22.17 17.34
CA ASN A 290 -15.38 -21.81 15.94
C ASN A 290 -15.22 -20.30 15.64
N ASN A 291 -14.93 -19.48 16.65
CA ASN A 291 -14.78 -18.02 16.54
C ASN A 291 -13.77 -17.51 17.58
N GLU A 292 -12.56 -18.07 17.52
CA GLU A 292 -11.42 -17.64 18.31
C GLU A 292 -10.76 -16.43 17.66
N GLU A 293 -10.47 -15.41 18.46
CA GLU A 293 -9.78 -14.20 18.06
C GLU A 293 -8.53 -14.03 18.94
N GLU A 294 -7.42 -13.62 18.33
CA GLU A 294 -6.18 -13.34 19.04
C GLU A 294 -6.30 -12.06 19.87
N VAL A 295 -5.74 -12.08 21.08
CA VAL A 295 -5.65 -10.90 21.93
C VAL A 295 -4.77 -9.85 21.26
N LEU A 296 -5.29 -8.63 21.16
CA LEU A 296 -4.65 -7.52 20.49
C LEU A 296 -3.34 -7.17 21.20
N GLN A 297 -2.25 -7.34 20.47
CA GLN A 297 -0.93 -6.96 20.94
C GLN A 297 -0.76 -5.43 20.95
N PRO A 298 0.02 -4.87 21.88
CA PRO A 298 0.35 -3.44 21.89
C PRO A 298 1.08 -3.03 20.61
N ALA A 299 1.06 -1.72 20.31
CA ALA A 299 1.70 -1.18 19.12
C ALA A 299 3.19 -1.54 19.03
N ASP A 300 3.89 -1.59 20.16
CA ASP A 300 5.33 -1.91 20.27
C ASP A 300 5.73 -3.21 19.58
N TYR A 301 4.85 -4.22 19.57
CA TYR A 301 5.11 -5.52 18.95
C TYR A 301 4.62 -5.59 17.50
N ARG A 302 3.66 -4.73 17.14
CA ARG A 302 2.97 -4.78 15.85
C ARG A 302 3.62 -3.89 14.79
N ILE A 303 4.41 -2.91 15.20
CA ILE A 303 5.14 -2.05 14.25
C ILE A 303 6.02 -2.90 13.33
N PRO A 304 6.33 -2.43 12.11
CA PRO A 304 7.25 -3.11 11.22
C PRO A 304 8.63 -3.35 11.86
N HIS A 305 9.12 -2.43 12.71
CA HIS A 305 10.46 -2.50 13.30
C HIS A 305 10.46 -2.59 14.83
N PRO A 306 10.00 -3.71 15.43
CA PRO A 306 9.92 -3.85 16.89
C PRO A 306 11.30 -3.83 17.55
N HIS A 307 12.34 -4.23 16.82
CA HIS A 307 13.75 -4.15 17.24
C HIS A 307 14.22 -2.72 17.54
N LEU A 308 13.58 -1.67 16.99
CA LEU A 308 13.90 -0.28 17.31
C LEU A 308 13.46 0.10 18.73
N VAL A 309 12.39 -0.49 19.25
CA VAL A 309 11.96 -0.30 20.65
C VAL A 309 13.03 -0.87 21.58
N ALA A 310 13.50 -2.08 21.29
CA ALA A 310 14.58 -2.71 22.04
C ALA A 310 15.91 -1.93 21.92
N PHE A 311 16.22 -1.35 20.75
CA PHE A 311 17.39 -0.47 20.57
C PHE A 311 17.27 0.84 21.37
N ALA A 312 16.08 1.43 21.43
CA ALA A 312 15.82 2.59 22.28
C ALA A 312 15.98 2.23 23.76
N HIS A 313 15.46 1.07 24.18
CA HIS A 313 15.64 0.55 25.53
C HIS A 313 17.13 0.41 25.90
N ASP A 314 17.95 -0.18 25.03
CA ASP A 314 19.40 -0.31 25.23
C ASP A 314 20.07 1.06 25.45
N ARG A 315 19.69 2.08 24.68
CA ARG A 315 20.22 3.46 24.80
C ARG A 315 19.84 4.13 26.11
N PHE A 316 18.65 3.85 26.64
CA PHE A 316 18.20 4.40 27.92
C PHE A 316 18.88 3.73 29.10
N GLN A 317 19.01 2.40 29.07
CA GLN A 317 19.60 1.65 30.18
C GLN A 317 21.12 1.77 30.27
N LYS A 318 21.81 1.90 29.13
CA LYS A 318 23.28 1.97 29.08
C LYS A 318 23.74 3.18 28.25
N PRO A 319 23.56 4.41 28.74
CA PRO A 319 23.94 5.60 27.99
C PRO A 319 25.45 5.61 27.68
N GLY A 320 25.82 6.02 26.47
CA GLY A 320 27.22 6.17 26.05
C GLY A 320 27.83 4.97 25.30
N GLU A 321 27.21 3.78 25.33
CA GLU A 321 27.73 2.58 24.67
C GLU A 321 27.37 2.49 23.16
N TYR A 322 27.61 3.54 22.37
CA TYR A 322 27.13 3.62 20.97
C TYR A 322 27.51 2.41 20.08
N ARG A 323 28.76 1.93 20.20
CA ARG A 323 29.26 0.78 19.43
C ARG A 323 28.55 -0.51 19.84
N GLU A 324 28.37 -0.72 21.15
CA GLU A 324 27.68 -1.90 21.67
C GLU A 324 26.19 -1.88 21.31
N HIS A 325 25.53 -0.72 21.34
CA HIS A 325 24.12 -0.62 20.91
C HIS A 325 23.96 -1.06 19.46
N LYS A 326 24.85 -0.61 18.56
CA LYS A 326 24.84 -1.02 17.16
C LYS A 326 25.11 -2.51 16.99
N LYS A 327 26.05 -3.06 17.77
CA LYS A 327 26.38 -4.49 17.76
C LYS A 327 25.17 -5.33 18.19
N ARG A 328 24.55 -5.01 19.34
CA ARG A 328 23.34 -5.69 19.84
C ARG A 328 22.17 -5.58 18.86
N PHE A 329 22.03 -4.42 18.21
CA PHE A 329 21.02 -4.23 17.16
C PHE A 329 21.25 -5.16 15.98
N ALA A 330 22.47 -5.22 15.45
CA ALA A 330 22.81 -6.10 14.33
C ALA A 330 22.59 -7.58 14.69
N GLU A 331 23.07 -8.01 15.86
CA GLU A 331 22.86 -9.39 16.36
C GLU A 331 21.36 -9.73 16.50
N ARG A 332 20.53 -8.78 16.92
CA ARG A 332 19.07 -8.98 17.05
C ARG A 332 18.40 -9.15 15.70
N ILE A 333 18.78 -8.32 14.72
CA ILE A 333 18.29 -8.44 13.33
C ILE A 333 18.71 -9.78 12.73
N GLU A 334 19.96 -10.20 12.94
CA GLU A 334 20.47 -11.48 12.46
C GLU A 334 19.68 -12.66 13.07
N ARG A 335 19.46 -12.65 14.39
CA ARG A 335 18.63 -13.66 15.06
C ARG A 335 17.20 -13.70 14.53
N GLU A 336 16.54 -12.55 14.38
CA GLU A 336 15.17 -12.49 13.85
C GLU A 336 15.10 -12.99 12.41
N THR A 337 16.07 -12.62 11.56
CA THR A 337 16.11 -13.05 10.17
C THR A 337 16.38 -14.55 10.05
N ALA A 338 17.28 -15.10 10.88
CA ALA A 338 17.52 -16.53 10.95
C ALA A 338 16.27 -17.30 11.43
N ALA A 339 15.58 -16.80 12.46
CA ALA A 339 14.34 -17.39 12.96
C ALA A 339 13.23 -17.36 11.90
N MET A 340 13.09 -16.24 11.19
CA MET A 340 12.12 -16.09 10.10
C MET A 340 12.44 -17.06 8.95
N ARG A 341 13.70 -17.17 8.53
CA ARG A 341 14.15 -18.09 7.48
C ARG A 341 13.87 -19.53 7.86
N LYS A 342 14.26 -19.95 9.06
CA LYS A 342 13.97 -21.30 9.58
C LYS A 342 12.48 -21.61 9.58
N ARG A 343 11.62 -20.64 9.94
CA ARG A 343 10.16 -20.80 9.89
C ARG A 343 9.64 -20.95 8.47
N GLN A 344 10.14 -20.14 7.53
CA GLN A 344 9.75 -20.23 6.12
C GLN A 344 10.18 -21.56 5.50
N GLU A 345 11.40 -22.00 5.76
CA GLU A 345 11.92 -23.31 5.33
C GLU A 345 11.08 -24.46 5.91
N ALA A 346 10.79 -24.42 7.21
CA ALA A 346 9.94 -25.43 7.85
C ALA A 346 8.51 -25.43 7.30
N ALA A 347 7.93 -24.26 6.99
CA ALA A 347 6.62 -24.15 6.38
C ALA A 347 6.62 -24.73 4.96
N LYS A 348 7.61 -24.36 4.13
CA LYS A 348 7.78 -24.88 2.78
C LYS A 348 8.00 -26.39 2.77
N ALA A 349 8.86 -26.91 3.64
CA ALA A 349 9.10 -28.34 3.79
C ALA A 349 7.83 -29.08 4.23
N LYS A 350 7.02 -28.50 5.13
CA LYS A 350 5.72 -29.06 5.51
C LYS A 350 4.72 -29.06 4.36
N GLU A 351 4.73 -28.04 3.50
CA GLU A 351 3.86 -27.99 2.31
C GLU A 351 4.30 -29.00 1.25
N GLU A 352 5.61 -29.14 1.02
CA GLU A 352 6.17 -30.11 0.09
C GLU A 352 5.95 -31.56 0.56
N ALA A 353 6.12 -31.82 1.86
CA ALA A 353 5.86 -33.14 2.45
C ALA A 353 4.39 -33.59 2.35
N LYS A 354 3.45 -32.63 2.24
CA LYS A 354 2.03 -32.92 2.01
C LYS A 354 1.69 -33.22 0.55
N MET A 355 2.64 -33.05 -0.37
CA MET A 355 2.40 -33.14 -1.81
C MET A 355 3.20 -34.29 -2.43
N THR A 356 2.49 -35.35 -2.83
CA THR A 356 3.08 -36.49 -3.53
C THR A 356 3.10 -36.20 -5.03
N ARG A 357 4.29 -36.26 -5.64
CA ARG A 357 4.50 -36.03 -7.08
C ARG A 357 4.75 -37.37 -7.78
N ILE A 358 3.96 -37.68 -8.80
CA ILE A 358 4.06 -38.92 -9.56
C ILE A 358 4.11 -38.57 -11.06
N GLN A 359 5.18 -38.98 -11.75
CA GLN A 359 5.30 -38.87 -13.20
C GLN A 359 5.46 -40.29 -13.78
N PRO A 360 4.38 -40.92 -14.26
CA PRO A 360 4.44 -42.23 -14.88
C PRO A 360 5.27 -42.21 -16.18
N ASP A 361 5.94 -43.32 -16.49
CA ASP A 361 6.69 -43.47 -17.73
C ASP A 361 5.77 -43.28 -18.95
N GLY A 362 6.16 -42.39 -19.87
CA GLY A 362 5.35 -42.00 -21.03
C GLY A 362 4.24 -40.98 -20.75
N SER A 363 4.07 -40.51 -19.51
CA SER A 363 3.07 -39.47 -19.19
C SER A 363 3.52 -38.08 -19.64
N ARG A 364 2.56 -37.34 -20.23
CA ARG A 364 2.73 -35.91 -20.56
C ARG A 364 2.65 -34.98 -19.35
N PHE A 365 2.11 -35.47 -18.23
CA PHE A 365 1.80 -34.66 -17.05
C PHE A 365 2.46 -35.22 -15.80
N GLU A 366 2.85 -34.31 -14.90
CA GLU A 366 3.20 -34.60 -13.51
C GLU A 366 1.92 -34.50 -12.66
N PHE A 367 1.51 -35.61 -12.05
CA PHE A 367 0.36 -35.62 -11.15
C PHE A 367 0.81 -35.25 -9.74
N ARG A 368 0.15 -34.24 -9.15
CA ARG A 368 0.41 -33.75 -7.80
C ARG A 368 -0.77 -34.06 -6.90
N PHE A 369 -0.61 -35.04 -6.04
CA PHE A 369 -1.61 -35.44 -5.06
C PHE A 369 -1.38 -34.70 -3.75
N ARG A 370 -2.46 -34.16 -3.18
CA ARG A 370 -2.46 -33.56 -1.84
C ARG A 370 -3.54 -34.25 -1.03
N ASP A 371 -3.16 -34.82 0.10
CA ASP A 371 -4.12 -35.50 0.97
C ASP A 371 -5.07 -34.48 1.59
N ALA A 372 -6.35 -34.64 1.27
CA ALA A 372 -7.43 -33.79 1.74
C ALA A 372 -7.99 -34.34 3.06
N VAL A 373 -7.71 -33.67 4.18
CA VAL A 373 -8.27 -34.04 5.49
C VAL A 373 -9.65 -33.39 5.67
N VAL A 374 -10.70 -34.21 5.60
CA VAL A 374 -12.07 -33.81 5.95
C VAL A 374 -12.35 -34.31 7.35
N SER A 375 -12.22 -33.43 8.34
CA SER A 375 -12.47 -33.72 9.74
C SER A 375 -13.46 -32.71 10.33
N ARG A 376 -13.96 -32.98 11.54
CA ARG A 376 -14.81 -32.03 12.28
C ARG A 376 -14.12 -30.69 12.51
N GLU A 377 -12.78 -30.65 12.53
CA GLU A 377 -12.00 -29.42 12.66
C GLU A 377 -11.99 -28.60 11.37
N THR A 378 -11.85 -29.24 10.20
CA THR A 378 -11.84 -28.54 8.91
C THR A 378 -13.24 -28.14 8.44
N THR A 379 -14.23 -28.98 8.67
CA THR A 379 -15.64 -28.75 8.30
C THR A 379 -16.42 -27.96 9.35
N GLY A 380 -15.95 -27.89 10.59
CA GLY A 380 -16.67 -27.30 11.72
C GLY A 380 -17.85 -28.18 12.17
N MET A 381 -18.44 -27.84 13.33
CA MET A 381 -19.57 -28.60 13.89
C MET A 381 -20.80 -28.65 12.96
N ASP A 382 -21.03 -27.57 12.20
CA ASP A 382 -22.21 -27.41 11.35
C ASP A 382 -21.93 -27.74 9.87
N GLY A 383 -20.75 -28.26 9.55
CA GLY A 383 -20.32 -28.53 8.17
C GLY A 383 -20.05 -27.27 7.31
N ARG A 384 -20.00 -26.08 7.93
CA ARG A 384 -19.86 -24.78 7.24
C ARG A 384 -18.46 -24.16 7.30
N GLY A 385 -17.46 -24.88 7.80
CA GLY A 385 -16.07 -24.42 7.95
C GLY A 385 -15.39 -24.02 6.64
N THR A 386 -14.63 -22.93 6.65
CA THR A 386 -14.04 -22.31 5.45
C THR A 386 -12.83 -23.06 4.89
N SER A 387 -12.20 -23.91 5.69
CA SER A 387 -10.92 -24.55 5.36
C SER A 387 -11.06 -25.94 4.74
N ALA A 388 -12.26 -26.53 4.75
CA ALA A 388 -12.49 -27.86 4.18
C ALA A 388 -12.39 -27.85 2.64
N PRO A 389 -11.68 -28.81 2.03
CA PRO A 389 -11.64 -28.97 0.58
C PRO A 389 -12.97 -29.53 0.03
N GLY A 390 -13.30 -29.18 -1.21
CA GLY A 390 -14.48 -29.69 -1.92
C GLY A 390 -15.55 -28.64 -2.25
N ARG A 391 -16.54 -29.03 -3.06
CA ARG A 391 -17.68 -28.19 -3.42
C ARG A 391 -18.81 -28.41 -2.41
N ARG A 392 -19.32 -27.32 -1.82
CA ARG A 392 -20.42 -27.39 -0.83
C ARG A 392 -21.75 -27.79 -1.48
N TYR A 393 -22.49 -28.68 -0.81
CA TYR A 393 -23.85 -29.07 -1.19
C TYR A 393 -24.90 -28.06 -0.68
N GLY A 394 -26.07 -28.03 -1.33
CA GLY A 394 -27.18 -27.15 -0.92
C GLY A 394 -26.97 -25.66 -1.21
N VAL A 395 -25.98 -25.29 -2.03
CA VAL A 395 -25.69 -23.90 -2.43
C VAL A 395 -25.91 -23.73 -3.94
N PRO A 396 -26.91 -22.94 -4.39
CA PRO A 396 -27.15 -22.69 -5.80
C PRO A 396 -26.02 -21.85 -6.42
N SER A 397 -25.95 -21.82 -7.75
CA SER A 397 -24.97 -20.97 -8.46
C SER A 397 -25.20 -19.49 -8.14
N TYR A 398 -24.11 -18.77 -7.83
CA TYR A 398 -24.13 -17.31 -7.64
C TYR A 398 -23.94 -16.52 -8.94
N GLU A 399 -24.00 -17.17 -10.10
CA GLU A 399 -23.72 -16.53 -11.39
C GLU A 399 -24.63 -15.32 -11.71
N ARG A 400 -25.89 -15.39 -11.27
CA ARG A 400 -26.90 -14.32 -11.44
C ARG A 400 -26.88 -13.30 -10.30
N LYS A 401 -26.03 -13.48 -9.28
CA LYS A 401 -25.94 -12.55 -8.14
C LYS A 401 -25.22 -11.28 -8.58
N ARG A 402 -25.87 -10.13 -8.39
CA ARG A 402 -25.26 -8.81 -8.64
C ARG A 402 -24.01 -8.65 -7.78
N GLY A 403 -22.91 -8.19 -8.38
CA GLY A 403 -21.63 -7.97 -7.69
C GLY A 403 -20.79 -9.24 -7.47
N ALA A 404 -21.15 -10.38 -8.08
CA ALA A 404 -20.32 -11.58 -8.03
C ALA A 404 -19.01 -11.37 -8.82
N ILE A 405 -17.86 -11.65 -8.17
CA ILE A 405 -16.53 -11.54 -8.79
C ILE A 405 -16.31 -12.75 -9.69
N LYS A 406 -16.11 -12.51 -10.99
CA LYS A 406 -15.84 -13.53 -12.02
C LYS A 406 -14.43 -13.43 -12.63
N ILE A 407 -13.57 -12.61 -12.01
CA ILE A 407 -12.21 -12.31 -12.46
C ILE A 407 -11.23 -12.93 -11.44
N PRO A 408 -10.06 -13.43 -11.86
CA PRO A 408 -9.05 -13.97 -10.93
C PRO A 408 -8.69 -12.94 -9.85
N THR A 409 -8.80 -13.33 -8.57
CA THR A 409 -8.49 -12.46 -7.42
C THR A 409 -7.05 -12.61 -6.92
N LYS A 410 -6.33 -13.62 -7.39
CA LYS A 410 -4.93 -13.90 -7.06
C LYS A 410 -4.19 -14.39 -8.31
N VAL A 411 -3.03 -13.82 -8.57
CA VAL A 411 -2.08 -14.27 -9.60
C VAL A 411 -0.79 -14.62 -8.87
N GLU A 412 -0.35 -15.87 -9.01
CA GLU A 412 0.93 -16.33 -8.47
C GLU A 412 2.02 -16.05 -9.51
N VAL A 413 3.13 -15.44 -9.08
CA VAL A 413 4.25 -14.99 -9.92
C VAL A 413 5.52 -15.72 -9.54
#